data_AF-A0AAE4HUJ3-F1
#
_entry.id   AF-A0AAE4HUJ3-F1
#
_cell.length_a   1.000
_cell.length_b   1.000
_cell.length_c   1.000
_cell.angle_alpha   90.00
_cell.angle_beta   90.00
_cell.angle_gamma   90.00
#
_symmetry.space_group_name_H-M   'P 1'
#
loop_
_entity.id
_entity.type
_entity.pdbx_description
1 polymer ?
#
loop_
_entity_poly.entity_id
_entity_poly.type
_entity_poly.pdbx_seq_one_letter_code
_entity_poly.pdbx_strand_id
1 'polypeptide(L)'
;MFILINQATDNSERFETKFDLLNRLDNASERCKNLDIRETYSIRQVDENGVIKEKTSLTLPLMGYADEFLIDFGNTKPKNKRFSFTKGKRGKDFSHQKDDKTVSSDNQSRKPSVQPSEETKQSPKKDRTSSASKESNNIPSAKANTLKGFLLIGCIVFLGVFQTYSMIQNQSLKTQVNQVVSRQEKIQSEVDFQKQVPGIDTFSRYFIPSYFSGKKEVVKPFYSKKIRSKGLVGDTRKLQSVILKDVKKDRDKAKVTYLLVVMNGDSKHSIKLTFDIERANNGQYDYQVVSIPIEH
;
A
#
# COMPACT_ATOMS: atom_id res chain seq x y z
N MET A 1 1.91 7.38 19.24
CA MET A 1 1.44 6.65 18.05
C MET A 1 2.55 6.57 17.01
N PHE A 2 2.59 5.49 16.24
CA PHE A 2 3.50 5.28 15.12
C PHE A 2 2.73 5.12 13.82
N ILE A 3 3.29 5.63 12.72
CA ILE A 3 2.71 5.53 11.39
C ILE A 3 3.76 4.92 10.46
N LEU A 4 3.43 3.78 9.88
CA LEU A 4 4.22 3.09 8.86
C LEU A 4 3.61 3.43 7.50
N ILE A 5 4.42 3.89 6.54
CA ILE A 5 3.97 4.19 5.18
C ILE A 5 4.80 3.39 4.21
N ASN A 6 4.15 2.60 3.35
CA ASN A 6 4.83 1.98 2.24
C ASN A 6 5.10 3.03 1.16
N GLN A 7 6.35 3.25 0.76
CA GLN A 7 6.71 4.28 -0.22
C GLN A 7 6.29 3.96 -1.65
N ALA A 8 6.06 2.67 -1.97
CA ALA A 8 5.63 2.25 -3.29
C ALA A 8 4.12 2.37 -3.48
N THR A 9 3.34 2.07 -2.42
CA THR A 9 1.87 2.08 -2.48
C THR A 9 1.22 3.27 -1.79
N ASP A 10 1.99 4.07 -1.05
CA ASP A 10 1.52 5.15 -0.15
C ASP A 10 0.50 4.69 0.91
N ASN A 11 0.38 3.38 1.12
CA ASN A 11 -0.48 2.83 2.16
C ASN A 11 0.11 3.15 3.52
N SER A 12 -0.70 3.76 4.39
CA SER A 12 -0.32 4.10 5.76
C SER A 12 -1.04 3.21 6.77
N GLU A 13 -0.28 2.60 7.68
CA GLU A 13 -0.78 1.84 8.81
C GLU A 13 -0.42 2.56 10.11
N ARG A 14 -1.31 2.53 11.10
CA ARG A 14 -1.13 3.21 12.40
C ARG A 14 -1.01 2.17 13.50
N PHE A 15 -0.05 2.38 14.41
CA PHE A 15 0.23 1.49 15.53
C PHE A 15 0.29 2.30 16.82
N GLU A 16 -0.38 1.81 17.86
CA GLU A 16 -0.37 2.45 19.17
C GLU A 16 0.97 2.21 19.88
N THR A 17 1.44 0.96 19.86
CA THR A 17 2.67 0.55 20.53
C THR A 17 3.82 0.35 19.54
N LYS A 18 5.06 0.50 20.03
CA LYS A 18 6.26 0.19 19.25
C LYS A 18 6.33 -1.32 18.96
N PHE A 19 5.88 -2.16 19.87
CA PHE A 19 5.89 -3.62 19.70
C PHE A 19 5.06 -4.07 18.50
N ASP A 20 3.86 -3.53 18.32
CA ASP A 20 2.99 -3.88 17.18
C ASP A 20 3.62 -3.48 15.84
N LEU A 21 4.27 -2.31 15.80
CA LEU A 21 5.02 -1.85 14.63
C LEU A 21 6.17 -2.81 14.29
N LEU A 22 6.93 -3.25 15.29
CA LEU A 22 8.06 -4.16 15.09
C LEU A 22 7.59 -5.52 14.56
N ASN A 23 6.59 -6.12 15.21
CA ASN A 23 6.00 -7.38 14.77
C ASN A 23 5.48 -7.29 13.33
N ARG A 24 4.83 -6.17 12.96
CA ARG A 24 4.37 -5.92 11.59
C ARG A 24 5.53 -5.86 10.58
N LEU A 25 6.66 -5.27 10.95
CA LEU A 25 7.85 -5.14 10.11
C LEU A 25 8.56 -6.49 9.95
N ASP A 26 8.67 -7.28 11.01
CA ASP A 26 9.28 -8.62 10.96
C ASP A 26 8.48 -9.55 10.03
N ASN A 27 7.16 -9.62 10.21
CA ASN A 27 6.29 -10.40 9.33
C ASN A 27 6.36 -9.94 7.86
N ALA A 28 6.43 -8.63 7.61
CA ALA A 28 6.63 -8.14 6.24
C ALA A 28 8.02 -8.42 5.68
N SER A 29 9.05 -8.41 6.52
CA SER A 29 10.41 -8.76 6.14
C SER A 29 10.48 -10.21 5.66
N GLU A 30 9.87 -11.14 6.42
CA GLU A 30 9.77 -12.55 6.03
C GLU A 30 9.00 -12.73 4.72
N ARG A 31 7.87 -12.04 4.56
CA ARG A 31 7.10 -12.04 3.30
C ARG A 31 7.96 -11.55 2.13
N CYS A 32 8.68 -10.44 2.30
CA CYS A 32 9.53 -9.88 1.25
C CYS A 32 10.66 -10.85 0.87
N LYS A 33 11.27 -11.51 1.86
CA LYS A 33 12.30 -12.53 1.65
C LYS A 33 11.77 -13.75 0.90
N ASN A 34 10.56 -14.23 1.24
CA ASN A 34 9.95 -15.40 0.59
C ASN A 34 9.55 -15.12 -0.87
N LEU A 35 9.20 -13.87 -1.19
CA LEU A 35 8.77 -13.45 -2.51
C LEU A 35 9.91 -12.85 -3.36
N ASP A 36 11.13 -12.75 -2.82
CA ASP A 36 12.28 -12.07 -3.43
C ASP A 36 11.96 -10.64 -3.92
N ILE A 37 11.18 -9.91 -3.11
CA ILE A 37 10.80 -8.51 -3.38
C ILE A 37 11.45 -7.57 -2.37
N ARG A 38 11.60 -6.30 -2.76
CA ARG A 38 12.08 -5.24 -1.87
C ARG A 38 11.01 -4.17 -1.66
N GLU A 39 10.76 -3.82 -0.42
CA GLU A 39 9.79 -2.78 -0.06
C GLU A 39 10.47 -1.73 0.82
N THR A 40 10.23 -0.46 0.53
CA THR A 40 10.74 0.65 1.34
C THR A 40 9.62 1.27 2.13
N TYR A 41 9.83 1.42 3.44
CA TYR A 41 8.88 2.01 4.36
C TYR A 41 9.43 3.31 4.96
N SER A 42 8.54 4.29 5.14
CA SER A 42 8.76 5.48 5.95
C SER A 42 8.02 5.31 7.27
N ILE A 43 8.73 5.42 8.38
CA ILE A 43 8.19 5.22 9.73
C ILE A 43 8.19 6.59 10.42
N ARG A 44 7.06 6.98 11.01
CA ARG A 44 6.90 8.25 11.72
C ARG A 44 6.39 8.01 13.13
N GLN A 45 6.99 8.66 14.12
CA GLN A 45 6.43 8.78 15.45
C GLN A 45 5.65 10.08 15.53
N VAL A 46 4.44 10.02 16.07
CA VAL A 46 3.52 11.15 16.15
C VAL A 46 3.02 11.31 17.59
N ASP A 47 2.91 12.57 18.03
CA ASP A 47 2.36 12.95 19.32
C ASP A 47 0.81 12.92 19.35
N GLU A 48 0.22 13.18 20.52
CA GLU A 48 -1.24 13.18 20.71
C GLU A 48 -1.96 14.25 19.87
N ASN A 49 -1.25 15.29 19.43
CA ASN A 49 -1.77 16.37 18.60
C ASN A 49 -1.56 16.13 17.09
N GLY A 50 -1.02 14.97 16.70
CA GLY A 50 -0.75 14.66 15.30
C GLY A 50 0.56 15.22 14.75
N VAL A 51 1.41 15.81 15.59
CA VAL A 51 2.71 16.37 15.19
C VAL A 51 3.76 15.26 15.14
N ILE A 52 4.52 15.22 14.04
CA ILE A 52 5.58 14.22 13.83
C ILE A 52 6.76 14.54 14.75
N LYS A 53 7.04 13.67 15.73
CA LYS A 53 8.21 13.77 16.62
C LYS A 53 9.49 13.26 15.97
N GLU A 54 9.40 12.17 15.23
CA GLU A 54 10.56 11.49 14.64
C GLU A 54 10.17 10.79 13.33
N LYS A 55 11.11 10.69 12.38
CA LYS A 55 10.91 10.00 11.11
C LYS A 55 12.16 9.21 10.73
N THR A 56 11.98 7.97 10.29
CA THR A 56 13.04 7.13 9.72
C THR A 56 12.54 6.37 8.49
N SER A 57 13.44 5.71 7.76
CA SER A 57 13.10 4.88 6.61
C SER A 57 13.89 3.58 6.61
N LEU A 58 13.24 2.50 6.17
CA LEU A 58 13.78 1.16 6.20
C LEU A 58 13.42 0.41 4.91
N THR A 59 14.34 -0.42 4.41
CA THR A 59 14.09 -1.28 3.23
C THR A 59 14.08 -2.74 3.66
N LEU A 60 13.03 -3.46 3.30
CA LEU A 60 12.87 -4.90 3.49
C LEU A 60 13.35 -5.66 2.24
N PRO A 61 13.77 -6.92 2.35
CA PRO A 61 13.88 -7.70 3.58
C PRO A 61 15.06 -7.27 4.44
N LEU A 62 14.89 -7.39 5.76
CA LEU A 62 15.93 -7.11 6.76
C LEU A 62 16.90 -8.27 6.88
N MET A 63 18.14 -7.95 7.24
CA MET A 63 19.19 -8.94 7.56
C MET A 63 19.15 -9.42 9.02
N GLY A 64 18.10 -9.06 9.78
CA GLY A 64 17.90 -9.32 11.20
C GLY A 64 16.49 -8.89 11.62
N TYR A 65 16.25 -8.77 12.93
CA TYR A 65 14.95 -8.34 13.47
C TYR A 65 14.75 -6.82 13.36
N ALA A 66 13.51 -6.37 13.27
CA ALA A 66 13.15 -4.96 13.12
C ALA A 66 13.57 -4.10 14.32
N ASP A 67 13.67 -4.70 15.52
CA ASP A 67 14.09 -4.02 16.74
C ASP A 67 15.52 -3.51 16.65
N GLU A 68 16.44 -4.26 16.02
CA GLU A 68 17.84 -3.89 15.78
C GLU A 68 17.97 -2.64 14.91
N PHE A 69 17.10 -2.49 13.91
CA PHE A 69 17.10 -1.33 13.02
C PHE A 69 16.38 -0.11 13.60
N LEU A 70 15.57 -0.31 14.66
CA LEU A 70 14.74 0.72 15.28
C LEU A 70 15.05 0.90 16.77
N ILE A 71 16.25 0.55 17.23
CA ILE A 71 16.66 0.64 18.65
C ILE A 71 16.45 2.06 19.19
N ASP A 72 16.92 3.07 18.45
CA ASP A 72 16.86 4.47 18.87
C ASP A 72 15.53 5.15 18.53
N PHE A 73 14.77 4.61 17.57
CA PHE A 73 13.55 5.22 17.07
C PHE A 73 12.39 5.07 18.05
N GLY A 74 11.70 6.17 18.37
CA GLY A 74 10.53 6.16 19.24
C GLY A 74 10.82 6.03 20.73
N ASN A 75 12.10 5.91 21.10
CA ASN A 75 12.56 5.88 22.48
C ASN A 75 13.02 7.29 22.86
N THR A 76 12.20 8.03 23.62
CA THR A 76 12.64 9.28 24.24
C THR A 76 13.67 8.95 25.32
N LYS A 77 14.96 8.90 24.97
CA LYS A 77 16.03 8.99 25.97
C LYS A 77 16.67 10.39 25.91
N PRO A 78 16.94 10.98 27.08
CA PRO A 78 17.46 12.33 27.20
C PRO A 78 18.80 12.46 26.45
N LYS A 79 19.04 13.65 25.90
CA LYS A 79 20.35 14.07 25.42
C LYS A 79 21.39 13.69 26.49
N ASN A 80 22.19 12.68 26.19
CA ASN A 80 23.59 12.46 26.61
C ASN A 80 23.89 10.96 26.63
N LYS A 81 24.45 10.47 25.51
CA LYS A 81 25.67 9.65 25.53
C LYS A 81 26.10 9.42 24.07
N ARG A 82 27.16 10.14 23.68
CA ARG A 82 28.02 9.73 22.57
C ARG A 82 28.57 8.36 22.93
N PHE A 83 28.28 7.34 22.12
CA PHE A 83 29.16 6.18 22.02
C PHE A 83 29.39 5.86 20.55
N SER A 84 30.59 6.22 20.12
CA SER A 84 31.20 5.81 18.87
C SER A 84 31.40 4.30 18.88
N PHE A 85 30.84 3.59 17.90
CA PHE A 85 31.20 2.19 17.67
C PHE A 85 32.36 2.12 16.67
N THR A 86 33.57 2.05 17.19
CA THR A 86 34.73 1.52 16.48
C THR A 86 34.58 0.02 16.29
N LYS A 87 34.68 -0.42 15.04
CA LYS A 87 34.63 -1.80 14.59
C LYS A 87 35.93 -2.53 14.97
N GLY A 88 35.85 -3.58 15.79
CA GLY A 88 37.00 -4.40 16.20
C GLY A 88 36.61 -5.85 16.43
N LYS A 89 37.32 -6.75 15.74
CA LYS A 89 37.15 -8.22 15.73
C LYS A 89 37.59 -8.90 17.04
N ARG A 90 36.88 -10.00 17.37
CA ARG A 90 37.31 -11.28 17.99
C ARG A 90 38.02 -11.27 19.36
N GLY A 91 37.49 -12.08 20.29
CA GLY A 91 38.30 -12.92 21.18
C GLY A 91 37.82 -13.07 22.63
N LYS A 92 37.21 -14.22 22.93
CA LYS A 92 37.30 -15.08 24.13
C LYS A 92 37.38 -14.51 25.57
N ASP A 93 36.46 -15.06 26.38
CA ASP A 93 36.65 -15.72 27.69
C ASP A 93 36.65 -14.96 29.04
N PHE A 94 35.74 -15.48 29.90
CA PHE A 94 35.73 -15.64 31.37
C PHE A 94 35.53 -14.48 32.38
N SER A 95 34.32 -14.52 32.95
CA SER A 95 33.94 -14.52 34.39
C SER A 95 34.26 -13.35 35.32
N HIS A 96 33.15 -12.72 35.76
CA HIS A 96 32.71 -12.46 37.14
C HIS A 96 33.74 -12.06 38.21
N GLN A 97 33.46 -10.96 38.93
CA GLN A 97 33.08 -11.06 40.35
C GLN A 97 32.49 -9.73 40.91
N LYS A 98 31.33 -9.85 41.59
CA LYS A 98 30.85 -9.14 42.82
C LYS A 98 30.75 -7.60 42.87
N ASP A 99 29.99 -6.96 43.76
CA ASP A 99 28.93 -7.31 44.72
C ASP A 99 28.27 -5.98 45.15
N ASP A 100 27.13 -6.11 45.84
CA ASP A 100 26.46 -5.18 46.79
C ASP A 100 25.72 -3.95 46.22
N LYS A 101 24.39 -3.81 46.45
CA LYS A 101 23.67 -3.46 47.71
C LYS A 101 24.24 -2.17 48.32
N THR A 102 23.49 -1.12 48.65
CA THR A 102 22.30 -0.98 49.51
C THR A 102 21.91 0.52 49.39
N VAL A 103 20.64 0.88 49.13
CA VAL A 103 19.63 1.35 50.10
C VAL A 103 19.78 2.80 50.61
N SER A 104 18.66 3.52 50.41
CA SER A 104 18.03 4.56 51.23
C SER A 104 18.36 6.05 51.14
N SER A 105 17.23 6.76 50.96
CA SER A 105 16.70 7.83 51.81
C SER A 105 16.98 9.31 51.50
N ASP A 106 15.85 9.94 51.15
CA ASP A 106 15.26 11.11 51.82
C ASP A 106 15.67 12.54 51.44
N ASN A 107 14.62 13.25 51.00
CA ASN A 107 14.15 14.58 51.44
C ASN A 107 15.15 15.75 51.51
N GLN A 108 14.86 16.82 50.74
CA GLN A 108 13.98 17.93 51.17
C GLN A 108 14.40 19.29 50.56
N SER A 109 13.39 20.07 50.15
CA SER A 109 13.29 21.54 50.21
C SER A 109 14.28 22.45 49.46
N ARG A 110 13.73 23.29 48.56
CA ARG A 110 13.54 24.74 48.83
C ARG A 110 12.64 25.44 47.78
N LYS A 111 11.61 26.12 48.30
CA LYS A 111 10.86 27.27 47.73
C LYS A 111 11.76 28.54 47.81
N PRO A 112 11.38 29.79 47.42
CA PRO A 112 10.11 30.29 46.83
C PRO A 112 10.21 31.41 45.76
N SER A 113 9.07 31.75 45.12
CA SER A 113 8.50 33.13 44.97
C SER A 113 7.32 33.05 43.96
N VAL A 114 6.02 33.12 44.31
CA VAL A 114 5.18 34.31 44.65
C VAL A 114 5.00 35.21 43.40
N GLN A 115 3.82 35.53 42.85
CA GLN A 115 2.38 35.39 43.19
C GLN A 115 1.49 35.89 42.00
N PRO A 116 0.13 35.96 42.09
CA PRO A 116 -0.88 35.62 41.06
C PRO A 116 -1.55 36.90 40.44
N SER A 117 -2.59 36.91 39.60
CA SER A 117 -3.99 36.40 39.70
C SER A 117 -4.68 36.61 38.33
N GLU A 118 -5.46 35.66 37.79
CA GLU A 118 -6.96 35.60 37.81
C GLU A 118 -7.68 36.86 37.29
N GLU A 119 -8.80 36.85 36.58
CA GLU A 119 -9.63 35.85 35.90
C GLU A 119 -10.72 36.65 35.13
N THR A 120 -11.03 36.21 33.90
CA THR A 120 -12.32 36.17 33.16
C THR A 120 -13.49 37.13 33.49
N LYS A 121 -14.11 37.75 32.45
CA LYS A 121 -15.49 37.44 31.94
C LYS A 121 -16.08 38.46 30.93
N GLN A 122 -16.38 37.90 29.75
CA GLN A 122 -17.49 38.08 28.77
C GLN A 122 -18.57 39.20 28.85
N SER A 123 -18.69 39.95 27.73
CA SER A 123 -19.90 40.36 26.90
C SER A 123 -21.07 41.18 27.52
N PRO A 124 -22.01 41.88 26.80
CA PRO A 124 -22.37 41.91 25.34
C PRO A 124 -22.82 43.29 24.72
N LYS A 125 -23.36 43.25 23.46
CA LYS A 125 -24.08 44.22 22.55
C LYS A 125 -24.98 45.32 23.22
N LYS A 126 -25.37 46.48 22.65
CA LYS A 126 -26.10 46.87 21.38
C LYS A 126 -26.37 48.42 21.42
N ASP A 127 -26.40 49.24 20.35
CA ASP A 127 -27.57 49.80 19.59
C ASP A 127 -27.08 51.04 18.76
N ARG A 128 -27.34 51.20 17.44
CA ARG A 128 -28.44 51.94 16.72
C ARG A 128 -28.57 53.45 17.07
N THR A 129 -28.81 54.46 16.21
CA THR A 129 -29.03 54.70 14.75
C THR A 129 -29.13 56.25 14.54
N SER A 130 -28.62 56.75 13.39
CA SER A 130 -28.96 57.96 12.59
C SER A 130 -29.19 59.38 13.19
N SER A 131 -28.63 60.40 12.53
CA SER A 131 -29.40 61.53 11.97
C SER A 131 -28.62 62.31 10.90
N ALA A 132 -29.38 62.83 9.92
CA ALA A 132 -28.99 63.41 8.63
C ALA A 132 -28.45 64.86 8.74
N SER A 133 -27.43 65.22 7.94
CA SER A 133 -27.47 66.01 6.69
C SER A 133 -27.32 67.53 6.88
N LYS A 134 -26.25 68.10 6.28
CA LYS A 134 -26.31 69.37 5.54
C LYS A 134 -25.37 69.34 4.34
N GLU A 135 -25.98 69.65 3.22
CA GLU A 135 -25.48 69.77 1.85
C GLU A 135 -24.57 70.99 1.69
N SER A 136 -23.48 70.83 0.93
CA SER A 136 -22.76 71.94 0.30
C SER A 136 -22.25 71.46 -1.06
N ASN A 137 -22.94 71.90 -2.11
CA ASN A 137 -22.55 71.75 -3.49
C ASN A 137 -21.28 72.57 -3.76
N ASN A 138 -20.28 71.97 -4.44
CA ASN A 138 -19.42 72.66 -5.41
C ASN A 138 -18.60 71.66 -6.26
N ILE A 139 -19.03 71.53 -7.53
CA ILE A 139 -18.29 71.35 -8.80
C ILE A 139 -17.31 70.14 -8.96
N PRO A 140 -17.41 69.35 -10.06
CA PRO A 140 -16.64 68.12 -10.23
C PRO A 140 -15.19 68.39 -10.70
N SER A 141 -14.22 68.06 -9.85
CA SER A 141 -12.81 67.98 -10.24
C SER A 141 -12.54 66.69 -11.01
N ALA A 142 -12.62 66.78 -12.34
CA ALA A 142 -12.24 65.73 -13.26
C ALA A 142 -10.71 65.57 -13.31
N LYS A 143 -10.09 65.00 -12.28
CA LYS A 143 -8.70 64.49 -12.31
C LYS A 143 -8.40 63.32 -11.36
N ALA A 144 -9.44 62.70 -10.77
CA ALA A 144 -9.31 61.51 -9.90
C ALA A 144 -9.70 60.18 -10.59
N ASN A 145 -10.16 60.21 -11.85
CA ASN A 145 -10.70 59.03 -12.55
C ASN A 145 -9.65 58.21 -13.32
N THR A 146 -8.47 58.77 -13.61
CA THR A 146 -7.38 58.06 -14.30
C THR A 146 -6.71 57.03 -13.39
N LEU A 147 -6.45 57.38 -12.13
CA LEU A 147 -5.84 56.46 -11.14
C LEU A 147 -6.77 55.28 -10.80
N LYS A 148 -8.08 55.52 -10.67
CA LYS A 148 -9.08 54.46 -10.48
C LYS A 148 -9.20 53.56 -11.73
N GLY A 149 -9.06 54.13 -12.93
CA GLY A 149 -9.03 53.37 -14.18
C GLY A 149 -7.83 52.42 -14.28
N PHE A 150 -6.61 52.91 -14.00
CA PHE A 150 -5.41 52.06 -13.97
C PHE A 150 -5.44 50.99 -12.88
N LEU A 151 -6.03 51.28 -11.72
CA LEU A 151 -6.19 50.31 -10.63
C LEU A 151 -7.18 49.20 -11.01
N LEU A 152 -8.28 49.53 -11.69
CA LEU A 152 -9.23 48.53 -12.21
C LEU A 152 -8.62 47.67 -13.31
N ILE A 153 -7.86 48.27 -14.23
CA ILE A 153 -7.14 47.53 -15.28
C ILE A 153 -6.10 46.59 -14.65
N GLY A 154 -5.35 47.06 -13.65
CA GLY A 154 -4.40 46.25 -12.89
C GLY A 154 -5.07 45.06 -12.20
N CYS A 155 -6.24 45.24 -11.57
CA CYS A 155 -7.01 44.16 -10.96
C CYS A 155 -7.50 43.13 -11.99
N ILE A 156 -7.95 43.55 -13.17
CA ILE A 156 -8.40 42.64 -14.24
C ILE A 156 -7.24 41.79 -14.76
N VAL A 157 -6.07 42.40 -14.97
CA VAL A 157 -4.86 41.67 -15.38
C VAL A 157 -4.43 40.68 -14.30
N PHE A 158 -4.43 41.09 -13.02
CA PHE A 158 -4.09 40.19 -11.91
C PHE A 158 -5.06 39.01 -11.79
N LEU A 159 -6.35 39.23 -11.95
CA LEU A 159 -7.36 38.17 -11.94
C LEU A 159 -7.15 37.22 -13.14
N GLY A 160 -6.85 37.72 -14.33
CA GLY A 160 -6.55 36.88 -15.50
C GLY A 160 -5.30 36.00 -15.30
N VAL A 161 -4.23 36.57 -14.74
CA VAL A 161 -3.00 35.82 -14.42
C VAL A 161 -3.25 34.80 -13.30
N PHE A 162 -4.06 35.15 -12.28
CA PHE A 162 -4.43 34.24 -11.21
C PHE A 162 -5.29 33.05 -11.69
N GLN A 163 -6.26 33.31 -12.57
CA GLN A 163 -7.12 32.27 -13.15
C GLN A 163 -6.33 31.30 -14.04
N THR A 164 -5.43 31.83 -14.88
CA THR A 164 -4.57 30.99 -15.73
C THR A 164 -3.55 30.18 -14.92
N TYR A 165 -2.97 30.75 -13.86
CA TYR A 165 -2.11 30.02 -12.93
C TYR A 165 -2.85 28.88 -12.21
N SER A 166 -4.08 29.13 -11.74
CA SER A 166 -4.93 28.12 -11.10
C SER A 166 -5.34 27.00 -12.06
N MET A 167 -5.55 27.31 -13.35
CA MET A 167 -5.87 26.32 -14.38
C MET A 167 -4.67 25.39 -14.69
N ILE A 168 -3.45 25.94 -14.78
CA ILE A 168 -2.21 25.16 -15.02
C ILE A 168 -1.95 24.18 -13.87
N GLN A 169 -2.12 24.61 -12.62
CA GLN A 169 -2.01 23.74 -11.44
C GLN A 169 -3.10 22.66 -11.40
N ASN A 170 -4.33 22.99 -11.77
CA ASN A 170 -5.41 22.01 -11.83
C ASN A 170 -5.20 20.96 -12.93
N GLN A 171 -4.55 21.32 -14.05
CA GLN A 171 -4.25 20.38 -15.13
C GLN A 171 -3.15 19.39 -14.72
N SER A 172 -2.10 19.84 -14.02
CA SER A 172 -1.06 18.95 -13.51
C SER A 172 -1.60 17.99 -12.44
N LEU A 173 -2.53 18.46 -11.59
CA LEU A 173 -3.21 17.64 -10.60
C LEU A 173 -4.11 16.59 -11.25
N LYS A 174 -4.88 16.94 -12.29
CA LYS A 174 -5.70 15.98 -13.05
C LYS A 174 -4.86 14.87 -13.68
N THR A 175 -3.69 15.20 -14.25
CA THR A 175 -2.82 14.20 -14.87
C THR A 175 -2.27 13.22 -13.82
N GLN A 176 -1.88 13.71 -12.64
CA GLN A 176 -1.43 12.86 -11.54
C GLN A 176 -2.55 11.97 -10.99
N VAL A 177 -3.76 12.52 -10.80
CA VAL A 177 -4.93 11.75 -10.36
C VAL A 177 -5.28 10.66 -11.37
N ASN A 178 -5.33 10.97 -12.67
CA ASN A 178 -5.61 9.97 -13.70
C ASN A 178 -4.54 8.87 -13.74
N GLN A 179 -3.27 9.23 -13.52
CA GLN A 179 -2.19 8.26 -13.43
C GLN A 179 -2.35 7.34 -12.21
N VAL A 180 -2.70 7.89 -11.04
CA VAL A 180 -2.96 7.11 -9.82
C VAL A 180 -4.18 6.21 -9.98
N VAL A 181 -5.28 6.72 -10.54
CA VAL A 181 -6.49 5.94 -10.83
C VAL A 181 -6.18 4.80 -11.80
N SER A 182 -5.46 5.06 -12.90
CA SER A 182 -5.09 4.01 -13.85
C SER A 182 -4.18 2.94 -13.25
N ARG A 183 -3.30 3.31 -12.31
CA ARG A 183 -2.47 2.35 -11.55
C ARG A 183 -3.33 1.54 -10.59
N GLN A 184 -4.27 2.19 -9.91
CA GLN A 184 -5.21 1.53 -9.00
C GLN A 184 -6.09 0.54 -9.75
N GLU A 185 -6.62 0.89 -10.92
CA GLU A 185 -7.40 0.00 -11.78
C GLU A 185 -6.58 -1.22 -12.21
N LYS A 186 -5.32 -1.04 -12.59
CA LYS A 186 -4.43 -2.16 -12.94
C LYS A 186 -4.19 -3.09 -11.76
N ILE A 187 -3.84 -2.56 -10.58
CA ILE A 187 -3.64 -3.34 -9.36
C ILE A 187 -4.92 -4.08 -8.99
N GLN A 188 -6.06 -3.41 -9.02
CA GLN A 188 -7.36 -4.00 -8.71
C GLN A 188 -7.70 -5.13 -9.70
N SER A 189 -7.44 -4.92 -11.00
CA SER A 189 -7.69 -5.93 -12.03
C SER A 189 -6.81 -7.18 -11.90
N GLU A 190 -5.62 -7.04 -11.34
CA GLU A 190 -4.70 -8.14 -11.03
C GLU A 190 -5.15 -8.86 -9.76
N VAL A 191 -5.48 -8.13 -8.70
CA VAL A 191 -6.03 -8.70 -7.45
C VAL A 191 -7.32 -9.48 -7.73
N ASP A 192 -8.21 -8.94 -8.55
CA ASP A 192 -9.46 -9.60 -8.90
C ASP A 192 -9.26 -10.80 -9.83
N PHE A 193 -8.16 -10.84 -10.59
CA PHE A 193 -7.76 -12.04 -11.31
C PHE A 193 -7.20 -13.11 -10.35
N GLN A 194 -6.36 -12.71 -9.39
CA GLN A 194 -5.82 -13.62 -8.37
C GLN A 194 -6.91 -14.29 -7.54
N LYS A 195 -8.01 -13.58 -7.22
CA LYS A 195 -9.19 -14.16 -6.57
C LYS A 195 -9.87 -15.27 -7.38
N GLN A 196 -9.69 -15.28 -8.70
CA GLN A 196 -10.28 -16.29 -9.60
C GLN A 196 -9.39 -17.54 -9.73
N VAL A 197 -8.09 -17.43 -9.43
CA VAL A 197 -7.11 -18.53 -9.56
C VAL A 197 -7.53 -19.80 -8.83
N PRO A 198 -8.04 -19.78 -7.58
CA PRO A 198 -8.47 -21.01 -6.91
C PRO A 198 -9.62 -21.74 -7.63
N GLY A 199 -10.57 -20.98 -8.20
CA GLY A 199 -11.67 -21.54 -8.97
C GLY A 199 -11.19 -22.13 -10.31
N ILE A 200 -10.27 -21.43 -10.97
CA ILE A 200 -9.58 -21.92 -12.17
C ILE A 200 -8.81 -23.20 -11.87
N ASP A 201 -8.10 -23.27 -10.74
CA ASP A 201 -7.32 -24.45 -10.36
C ASP A 201 -8.22 -25.65 -10.11
N THR A 202 -9.28 -25.44 -9.34
CA THR A 202 -10.28 -26.47 -9.04
C THR A 202 -10.87 -27.02 -10.33
N PHE A 203 -11.38 -26.16 -11.21
CA PHE A 203 -11.91 -26.57 -12.51
C PHE A 203 -10.89 -27.37 -13.34
N SER A 204 -9.66 -26.88 -13.44
CA SER A 204 -8.60 -27.50 -14.21
C SER A 204 -8.24 -28.90 -13.68
N ARG A 205 -8.22 -29.09 -12.35
CA ARG A 205 -7.97 -30.39 -11.72
C ARG A 205 -9.08 -31.41 -11.98
N TYR A 206 -10.29 -30.99 -12.29
CA TYR A 206 -11.36 -31.89 -12.78
C TYR A 206 -11.22 -32.15 -14.28
N PHE A 207 -10.88 -31.12 -15.07
CA PHE A 207 -10.70 -31.25 -16.51
C PHE A 207 -9.54 -32.20 -16.88
N ILE A 208 -8.38 -32.07 -16.25
CA ILE A 208 -7.15 -32.75 -16.65
C ILE A 208 -7.29 -34.30 -16.60
N PRO A 209 -7.78 -34.91 -15.51
CA PRO A 209 -8.03 -36.35 -15.49
C PRO A 209 -9.06 -36.80 -16.53
N SER A 210 -10.10 -35.99 -16.80
CA SER A 210 -11.07 -36.26 -17.85
C SER A 210 -10.42 -36.21 -19.25
N TYR A 211 -9.50 -35.28 -19.48
CA TYR A 211 -8.75 -35.16 -20.74
C TYR A 211 -7.87 -36.40 -21.01
N PHE A 212 -7.13 -36.88 -20.00
CA PHE A 212 -6.29 -38.07 -20.09
C PHE A 212 -7.06 -39.40 -19.92
N SER A 213 -8.39 -39.37 -19.84
CA SER A 213 -9.21 -40.59 -19.78
C SER A 213 -9.41 -41.26 -21.14
N GLY A 214 -9.12 -40.55 -22.24
CA GLY A 214 -9.42 -40.97 -23.61
C GLY A 214 -10.92 -40.97 -23.97
N LYS A 215 -11.82 -40.68 -23.01
CA LYS A 215 -13.28 -40.76 -23.19
C LYS A 215 -13.86 -39.40 -23.57
N LYS A 216 -14.24 -39.26 -24.85
CA LYS A 216 -14.81 -38.02 -25.41
C LYS A 216 -16.00 -37.50 -24.61
N GLU A 217 -16.95 -38.37 -24.25
CA GLU A 217 -18.16 -37.95 -23.53
C GLU A 217 -17.88 -37.41 -22.12
N VAL A 218 -16.79 -37.83 -21.49
CA VAL A 218 -16.40 -37.38 -20.14
C VAL A 218 -15.77 -35.98 -20.19
N VAL A 219 -14.94 -35.70 -21.19
CA VAL A 219 -14.24 -34.41 -21.32
C VAL A 219 -15.10 -33.32 -21.99
N LYS A 220 -16.08 -33.72 -22.81
CA LYS A 220 -16.95 -32.83 -23.60
C LYS A 220 -17.61 -31.69 -22.81
N PRO A 221 -18.09 -31.88 -21.56
CA PRO A 221 -18.72 -30.81 -20.78
C PRO A 221 -17.76 -29.67 -20.40
N PHE A 222 -16.46 -29.94 -20.31
CA PHE A 222 -15.44 -28.94 -19.94
C PHE A 222 -15.12 -27.99 -21.09
N TYR A 223 -15.43 -28.36 -22.34
CA TYR A 223 -15.13 -27.56 -23.51
C TYR A 223 -16.22 -26.55 -23.84
N SER A 224 -15.79 -25.36 -24.28
CA SER A 224 -16.68 -24.36 -24.87
C SER A 224 -17.37 -24.92 -26.12
N LYS A 225 -18.56 -24.39 -26.43
CA LYS A 225 -19.35 -24.81 -27.61
C LYS A 225 -18.54 -24.79 -28.91
N LYS A 226 -17.57 -23.86 -29.04
CA LYS A 226 -16.72 -23.68 -30.23
C LYS A 226 -15.75 -24.85 -30.46
N ILE A 227 -15.21 -25.46 -29.40
CA ILE A 227 -14.21 -26.54 -29.52
C ILE A 227 -14.73 -27.90 -29.08
N ARG A 228 -15.90 -27.95 -28.44
CA ARG A 228 -16.55 -29.18 -27.95
C ARG A 228 -16.74 -30.24 -29.04
N SER A 229 -17.08 -29.83 -30.26
CA SER A 229 -17.29 -30.74 -31.39
C SER A 229 -16.01 -31.40 -31.90
N LYS A 230 -14.83 -30.85 -31.58
CA LYS A 230 -13.54 -31.42 -32.00
C LYS A 230 -13.18 -32.72 -31.28
N GLY A 231 -13.88 -33.06 -30.19
CA GLY A 231 -13.68 -34.32 -29.47
C GLY A 231 -12.25 -34.48 -28.94
N LEU A 232 -11.65 -33.38 -28.49
CA LEU A 232 -10.26 -33.29 -28.04
C LEU A 232 -10.06 -34.12 -26.78
N VAL A 233 -9.25 -35.17 -26.87
CA VAL A 233 -8.84 -36.03 -25.76
C VAL A 233 -7.33 -36.19 -25.83
N GLY A 234 -6.69 -36.34 -24.68
CA GLY A 234 -5.28 -36.72 -24.60
C GLY A 234 -5.12 -38.24 -24.70
N ASP A 235 -3.88 -38.68 -24.88
CA ASP A 235 -3.54 -40.10 -24.80
C ASP A 235 -3.91 -40.66 -23.43
N THR A 236 -4.47 -41.86 -23.36
CA THR A 236 -4.85 -42.46 -22.08
C THR A 236 -3.62 -42.69 -21.21
N ARG A 237 -3.51 -41.98 -20.09
CA ARG A 237 -2.36 -42.04 -19.17
C ARG A 237 -2.82 -42.00 -17.72
N LYS A 238 -2.13 -42.74 -16.85
CA LYS A 238 -2.39 -42.69 -15.41
C LYS A 238 -1.64 -41.49 -14.80
N LEU A 239 -2.40 -40.52 -14.31
CA LEU A 239 -1.87 -39.36 -13.61
C LEU A 239 -1.51 -39.74 -12.17
N GLN A 240 -0.30 -39.40 -11.75
CA GLN A 240 0.14 -39.52 -10.36
C GLN A 240 0.00 -38.18 -9.62
N SER A 241 0.29 -37.07 -10.30
CA SER A 241 0.23 -35.73 -9.72
C SER A 241 -0.19 -34.69 -10.74
N VAL A 242 -0.93 -33.69 -10.27
CA VAL A 242 -1.38 -32.52 -11.03
C VAL A 242 -1.08 -31.29 -10.19
N ILE A 243 -0.09 -30.50 -10.60
CA ILE A 243 0.39 -29.33 -9.85
C ILE A 243 0.24 -28.10 -10.72
N LEU A 244 -0.49 -27.11 -10.22
CA LEU A 244 -0.58 -25.81 -10.87
C LEU A 244 0.81 -25.15 -10.85
N LYS A 245 1.32 -24.80 -12.03
CA LYS A 245 2.60 -24.11 -12.18
C LYS A 245 2.41 -22.61 -12.35
N ASP A 246 1.46 -22.19 -13.18
CA ASP A 246 1.28 -20.80 -13.54
C ASP A 246 -0.12 -20.52 -14.09
N VAL A 247 -0.62 -19.30 -13.87
CA VAL A 247 -1.86 -18.80 -14.44
C VAL A 247 -1.63 -17.36 -14.90
N LYS A 248 -1.69 -17.13 -16.21
CA LYS A 248 -1.51 -15.81 -16.80
C LYS A 248 -2.81 -15.30 -17.40
N LYS A 249 -3.17 -14.06 -17.06
CA LYS A 249 -4.29 -13.37 -17.69
C LYS A 249 -3.91 -12.98 -19.12
N ASP A 250 -4.72 -13.41 -20.08
CA ASP A 250 -4.62 -13.03 -21.48
C ASP A 250 -5.97 -12.45 -21.91
N ARG A 251 -6.11 -11.13 -21.78
CA ARG A 251 -7.36 -10.38 -21.97
C ARG A 251 -8.49 -10.93 -21.07
N ASP A 252 -9.49 -11.56 -21.68
CA ASP A 252 -10.68 -12.19 -21.11
C ASP A 252 -10.49 -13.69 -20.81
N LYS A 253 -9.30 -14.23 -21.09
CA LYS A 253 -8.93 -15.62 -20.86
C LYS A 253 -7.84 -15.75 -19.80
N ALA A 254 -7.74 -16.94 -19.24
CA ALA A 254 -6.65 -17.37 -18.38
C ALA A 254 -5.87 -18.49 -19.09
N LYS A 255 -4.60 -18.25 -19.38
CA LYS A 255 -3.66 -19.29 -19.83
C LYS A 255 -3.12 -20.00 -18.60
N VAL A 256 -3.49 -21.26 -18.42
CA VAL A 256 -3.05 -22.09 -17.29
C VAL A 256 -1.95 -23.03 -17.74
N THR A 257 -0.99 -23.26 -16.84
CA THR A 257 0.07 -24.25 -17.04
C THR A 257 0.16 -25.16 -15.83
N TYR A 258 0.13 -26.47 -16.09
CA TYR A 258 0.26 -27.52 -15.09
C TYR A 258 1.54 -28.32 -15.31
N LEU A 259 2.16 -28.74 -14.22
CA LEU A 259 3.16 -29.79 -14.20
C LEU A 259 2.49 -31.09 -13.80
N LEU A 260 2.51 -32.07 -14.69
CA LEU A 260 1.88 -33.37 -14.50
C LEU A 260 2.96 -34.42 -14.31
N VAL A 261 2.76 -35.32 -13.36
CA VAL A 261 3.55 -36.56 -13.27
C VAL A 261 2.68 -37.69 -13.80
N VAL A 262 3.09 -38.27 -14.92
CA VAL A 262 2.40 -39.38 -15.59
C VAL A 262 3.17 -40.68 -15.38
N MET A 263 2.44 -41.78 -15.20
CA MET A 263 3.01 -43.12 -15.16
C MET A 263 3.01 -43.71 -16.57
N ASN A 264 4.14 -44.27 -16.98
CA ASN A 264 4.27 -45.10 -18.16
C ASN A 264 4.80 -46.47 -17.74
N GLY A 265 3.90 -47.42 -17.48
CA GLY A 265 4.27 -48.64 -16.75
C GLY A 265 4.79 -48.29 -15.35
N ASP A 266 6.04 -48.66 -15.07
CA ASP A 266 6.71 -48.39 -13.79
C ASP A 266 7.51 -47.07 -13.77
N SER A 267 7.75 -46.44 -14.94
CA SER A 267 8.50 -45.19 -15.02
C SER A 267 7.61 -43.97 -14.86
N LYS A 268 8.17 -42.95 -14.19
CA LYS A 268 7.51 -41.64 -13.96
C LYS A 268 8.11 -40.61 -14.90
N HIS A 269 7.24 -39.89 -15.60
CA HIS A 269 7.64 -38.78 -16.47
C HIS A 269 6.89 -37.52 -16.09
N SER A 270 7.60 -36.39 -16.12
CA SER A 270 7.02 -35.08 -15.88
C SER A 270 6.76 -34.40 -17.22
N ILE A 271 5.53 -33.98 -17.47
CA ILE A 271 5.14 -33.21 -18.66
C ILE A 271 4.50 -31.90 -18.25
N LYS A 272 4.62 -30.86 -19.08
CA LYS A 272 3.87 -29.61 -18.87
C LYS A 272 2.65 -29.62 -19.78
N LEU A 273 1.49 -29.27 -19.23
CA LEU A 273 0.26 -29.11 -19.98
C LEU A 273 -0.19 -27.65 -19.90
N THR A 274 -0.40 -27.02 -21.06
CA THR A 274 -0.86 -25.64 -21.16
C THR A 274 -2.15 -25.55 -21.96
N PHE A 275 -3.12 -24.78 -21.47
CA PHE A 275 -4.38 -24.52 -22.15
C PHE A 275 -5.01 -23.20 -21.69
N ASP A 276 -5.94 -22.67 -22.49
CA ASP A 276 -6.66 -21.44 -22.20
C ASP A 276 -8.07 -21.75 -21.69
N ILE A 277 -8.47 -21.02 -20.66
CA ILE A 277 -9.77 -21.10 -19.98
C ILE A 277 -10.44 -19.73 -20.02
N GLU A 278 -11.76 -19.69 -20.09
CA GLU A 278 -12.56 -18.49 -19.85
C GLU A 278 -13.75 -18.81 -18.94
N ARG A 279 -14.41 -17.78 -18.40
CA ARG A 279 -15.69 -17.96 -17.69
C ARG A 279 -16.77 -18.46 -18.66
N ALA A 280 -17.54 -19.45 -18.22
CA ALA A 280 -18.64 -19.96 -19.02
C ALA A 280 -19.89 -19.10 -18.80
N ASN A 281 -20.48 -18.60 -19.88
CA ASN A 281 -21.73 -17.82 -19.79
C ASN A 281 -22.97 -18.70 -19.54
N ASN A 282 -22.91 -20.00 -19.87
CA ASN A 282 -24.00 -20.99 -19.78
C ASN A 282 -23.42 -22.43 -19.81
N GLY A 283 -22.47 -22.72 -18.92
CA GLY A 283 -21.79 -24.01 -18.82
C GLY A 283 -22.31 -24.87 -17.66
N GLN A 284 -21.97 -26.16 -17.67
CA GLN A 284 -22.16 -27.02 -16.49
C GLN A 284 -21.22 -26.60 -15.33
N TYR A 285 -20.11 -25.98 -15.67
CA TYR A 285 -19.13 -25.43 -14.75
C TYR A 285 -19.00 -23.92 -14.96
N ASP A 286 -18.47 -23.22 -13.96
CA ASP A 286 -18.24 -21.76 -14.00
C ASP A 286 -17.17 -21.35 -15.05
N TYR A 287 -16.37 -22.32 -15.50
CA TYR A 287 -15.29 -22.15 -16.47
C TYR A 287 -15.42 -23.14 -17.63
N GLN A 288 -14.78 -22.82 -18.75
CA GLN A 288 -14.69 -23.70 -19.91
C GLN A 288 -13.33 -23.59 -20.60
N VAL A 289 -12.83 -24.70 -21.12
CA VAL A 289 -11.62 -24.75 -21.95
C VAL A 289 -11.94 -24.24 -23.35
N VAL A 290 -11.07 -23.39 -23.88
CA VAL A 290 -11.25 -22.71 -25.17
C VAL A 290 -10.09 -22.89 -26.15
N SER A 291 -8.99 -23.48 -25.73
CA SER A 291 -7.89 -23.89 -26.62
C SER A 291 -7.76 -25.41 -26.68
N ILE A 292 -7.01 -25.88 -27.67
CA ILE A 292 -6.50 -27.26 -27.66
C ILE A 292 -5.40 -27.31 -26.59
N PRO A 293 -5.41 -28.29 -25.66
CA PRO A 293 -4.33 -28.47 -24.71
C PRO A 293 -3.02 -28.85 -25.40
N ILE A 294 -1.92 -28.25 -24.96
CA ILE A 294 -0.58 -28.44 -25.53
C ILE A 294 0.32 -29.08 -24.46
N GLU A 295 0.92 -30.21 -24.82
CA GLU A 295 1.92 -30.90 -24.01
C GLU A 295 3.34 -30.43 -24.39
N HIS A 296 4.21 -30.21 -23.40
CA HIS A 296 5.62 -29.86 -23.56
C HIS A 296 6.52 -30.79 -22.73
#